data_AF-W9VPZ4-F1
#
_entry.id   AF-W9VPZ4-F1
#
_cell.length_a   1.000
_cell.length_b   1.000
_cell.length_c   1.000
_cell.angle_alpha   90.00
_cell.angle_beta   90.00
_cell.angle_gamma   90.00
#
_symmetry.space_group_name_H-M   'P 1'
#
loop_
_entity.id
_entity.type
_entity.pdbx_description
1 polymer ?
#
loop_
_entity_poly.entity_id
_entity_poly.type
_entity_poly.pdbx_seq_one_letter_code
_entity_poly.pdbx_strand_id
1 'polypeptide(L)'
;MATFERLGGKVSTSINKAAILCIPEGTPKKTGKLIMAVAMGMDIVTEKWFVDAHRLGRFPPLEEYLPLDRSREGQWGLNPKEAVRRGKNGLTHLLSWMTVFLTKQLRTDLGNLERKISQIATILGADAVKHRLPALKDKGKFSEAGVLIIGVPGDPQGAHIGRLGLKLFHKDILTMAALRGRVERESADFKIEVPIKDEDGD
;
A
#
# COMPACT_ATOMS: atom_id res chain seq x y z
N MET A 1 19.02 23.45 -0.13
CA MET A 1 18.55 23.15 1.24
C MET A 1 18.42 24.40 2.09
N ALA A 2 19.49 25.19 2.30
CA ALA A 2 19.43 26.41 3.12
C ALA A 2 18.28 27.38 2.75
N THR A 3 17.98 27.56 1.47
CA THR A 3 16.85 28.42 1.05
C THR A 3 15.49 27.81 1.36
N PHE A 4 15.32 26.49 1.25
CA PHE A 4 14.05 25.83 1.58
C PHE A 4 13.75 25.94 3.07
N GLU A 5 14.77 25.80 3.91
CA GLU A 5 14.68 26.01 5.36
C GLU A 5 14.39 27.47 5.71
N ARG A 6 15.01 28.42 5.00
CA ARG A 6 14.70 29.86 5.15
C ARG A 6 13.26 30.21 4.79
N LEU A 7 12.63 29.47 3.88
CA LEU A 7 11.21 29.60 3.56
C LEU A 7 10.30 28.90 4.61
N GLY A 8 10.88 28.30 5.64
CA GLY A 8 10.16 27.58 6.70
C GLY A 8 9.95 26.09 6.42
N GLY A 9 10.50 25.57 5.32
CA GLY A 9 10.41 24.16 4.96
C GLY A 9 11.31 23.27 5.82
N LYS A 10 10.92 22.01 6.02
CA LYS A 10 11.75 20.99 6.69
C LYS A 10 11.73 19.71 5.89
N VAL A 11 12.90 19.07 5.73
CA VAL A 11 13.02 17.79 5.06
C VAL A 11 12.93 16.66 6.08
N SER A 12 12.00 15.74 5.86
CA SER A 12 11.81 14.55 6.69
C SER A 12 12.19 13.30 5.93
N THR A 13 12.86 12.36 6.60
CA THR A 13 13.07 11.00 6.09
C THR A 13 11.86 10.09 6.35
N SER A 14 10.94 10.51 7.23
CA SER A 14 9.72 9.79 7.60
C SER A 14 8.49 10.38 6.91
N ILE A 15 7.74 9.52 6.23
CA ILE A 15 6.53 9.90 5.49
C ILE A 15 5.43 10.41 6.45
N ASN A 16 5.32 9.85 7.66
CA ASN A 16 4.29 10.22 8.64
C ASN A 16 4.47 11.65 9.21
N LYS A 17 5.61 12.29 8.95
CA LYS A 17 5.91 13.67 9.37
C LYS A 17 5.94 14.65 8.19
N ALA A 18 5.71 14.17 6.97
CA ALA A 18 5.76 14.98 5.77
C ALA A 18 4.36 15.50 5.45
N ALA A 19 4.29 16.72 4.93
CA ALA A 19 3.06 17.28 4.34
C ALA A 19 3.03 17.10 2.81
N ILE A 20 4.21 16.99 2.19
CA ILE A 20 4.39 16.93 0.74
C ILE A 20 5.41 15.83 0.43
N LEU A 21 5.11 14.98 -0.54
CA LEU A 21 6.08 14.08 -1.14
C LEU A 21 6.65 14.71 -2.41
N CYS A 22 7.94 15.04 -2.38
CA CYS A 22 8.68 15.42 -3.58
C CYS A 22 9.25 14.16 -4.25
N ILE A 23 9.00 13.99 -5.55
CA ILE A 23 9.60 12.92 -6.35
C ILE A 23 10.52 13.50 -7.44
N PRO A 24 11.52 12.74 -7.91
CA PRO A 24 12.34 13.17 -9.03
C PRO A 24 11.51 13.45 -10.28
N GLU A 25 12.01 14.34 -11.14
CA GLU A 25 11.45 14.54 -12.48
C GLU A 25 11.46 13.25 -13.31
N GLY A 26 10.52 13.17 -14.25
CA GLY A 26 10.34 12.02 -15.13
C GLY A 26 9.40 10.96 -14.56
N THR A 27 9.67 9.70 -14.93
CA THR A 27 8.70 8.60 -14.85
C THR A 27 8.48 8.11 -13.40
N PRO A 28 7.30 8.30 -12.77
CA PRO A 28 7.10 8.05 -11.33
C PRO A 28 7.22 6.58 -10.94
N LYS A 29 8.18 6.19 -10.10
CA LYS A 29 8.36 4.80 -9.65
C LYS A 29 7.33 4.38 -8.58
N LYS A 30 6.79 3.15 -8.65
CA LYS A 30 5.92 2.53 -7.63
C LYS A 30 6.73 2.20 -6.36
N THR A 31 7.10 3.25 -5.63
CA THR A 31 7.84 3.13 -4.36
C THR A 31 6.89 3.08 -3.19
N GLY A 32 7.32 2.49 -2.06
CA GLY A 32 6.53 2.49 -0.83
C GLY A 32 6.15 3.90 -0.37
N LYS A 33 7.04 4.89 -0.52
CA LYS A 33 6.75 6.29 -0.17
C LYS A 33 5.62 6.87 -1.03
N LEU A 34 5.63 6.61 -2.34
CA LEU A 34 4.57 7.05 -3.24
C LEU A 34 3.22 6.41 -2.87
N ILE A 35 3.21 5.11 -2.63
CA ILE A 35 1.98 4.37 -2.25
C ILE A 35 1.39 4.93 -0.95
N MET A 36 2.24 5.14 0.07
CA MET A 36 1.82 5.70 1.35
C MET A 36 1.33 7.16 1.22
N ALA A 37 2.01 7.99 0.43
CA ALA A 37 1.58 9.37 0.18
C ALA A 37 0.19 9.44 -0.48
N VAL A 38 -0.04 8.62 -1.50
CA VAL A 38 -1.36 8.51 -2.14
C VAL A 38 -2.42 8.09 -1.13
N ALA A 39 -2.16 7.05 -0.34
CA ALA A 39 -3.12 6.55 0.64
C ALA A 39 -3.47 7.57 1.73
N MET A 40 -2.51 8.40 2.14
CA MET A 40 -2.73 9.47 3.12
C MET A 40 -3.32 10.75 2.52
N GLY A 41 -3.47 10.82 1.20
CA GLY A 41 -3.89 12.06 0.52
C GLY A 41 -2.85 13.18 0.60
N MET A 42 -1.58 12.82 0.79
CA MET A 42 -0.47 13.76 0.82
C MET A 42 -0.30 14.41 -0.55
N ASP A 43 0.02 15.69 -0.60
CA ASP A 43 0.35 16.35 -1.86
C ASP A 43 1.64 15.77 -2.44
N ILE A 44 1.64 15.52 -3.74
CA ILE A 44 2.77 14.92 -4.46
C ILE A 44 3.21 15.91 -5.52
N VAL A 45 4.48 16.28 -5.48
CA VAL A 45 5.06 17.23 -6.44
C VAL A 45 6.34 16.67 -7.05
N THR A 46 6.73 17.18 -8.21
CA THR A 46 8.05 16.91 -8.77
C THR A 46 9.13 17.83 -8.18
N GLU A 47 10.40 17.47 -8.39
CA GLU A 47 11.55 18.27 -7.99
C GLU A 47 11.52 19.70 -8.54
N LYS A 48 10.85 19.95 -9.67
CA LYS A 48 10.63 21.29 -10.20
C LYS A 48 9.94 22.22 -9.22
N TRP A 49 9.04 21.73 -8.37
CA TRP A 49 8.40 22.55 -7.32
C TRP A 49 9.44 23.13 -6.35
N PHE A 50 10.41 22.30 -5.97
CA PHE A 50 11.49 22.71 -5.08
C PHE A 50 12.42 23.74 -5.75
N VAL A 51 12.76 23.50 -7.02
CA VAL A 51 13.58 24.42 -7.83
C VAL A 51 12.89 25.77 -8.01
N ASP A 52 11.59 25.77 -8.33
CA ASP A 52 10.82 27.00 -8.51
C ASP A 52 10.60 27.72 -7.18
N ALA A 53 10.41 27.01 -6.06
CA ALA A 53 10.33 27.65 -4.75
C ALA A 53 11.61 28.42 -4.40
N HIS A 54 12.77 27.85 -4.74
CA HIS A 54 14.06 28.51 -4.58
C HIS A 54 14.17 29.78 -5.43
N ARG A 55 13.78 29.68 -6.70
CA ARG A 55 13.83 30.80 -7.67
C ARG A 55 12.87 31.93 -7.31
N LEU A 56 11.66 31.60 -6.87
CA LEU A 56 10.60 32.57 -6.57
C LEU A 56 10.73 33.18 -5.17
N GLY A 57 11.56 32.61 -4.29
CA GLY A 57 11.66 33.05 -2.90
C GLY A 57 10.39 32.83 -2.09
N ARG A 58 9.50 31.92 -2.54
CA ARG A 58 8.25 31.52 -1.87
C ARG A 58 7.80 30.15 -2.37
N PHE A 59 6.94 29.46 -1.63
CA PHE A 59 6.35 28.21 -2.10
C PHE A 59 5.28 28.48 -3.18
N PRO A 60 5.44 27.96 -4.41
CA PRO A 60 4.41 28.05 -5.43
C PRO A 60 3.26 27.07 -5.12
N PRO A 61 2.08 27.27 -5.74
CA PRO A 61 0.95 26.33 -5.64
C PRO A 61 1.36 24.91 -6.00
N LEU A 62 0.81 23.90 -5.32
CA LEU A 62 1.23 22.49 -5.45
C LEU A 62 0.62 21.83 -6.69
N GLU A 63 -0.57 22.26 -7.08
CA GLU A 63 -1.41 21.65 -8.11
C GLU A 63 -0.74 21.63 -9.48
N GLU A 64 0.12 22.62 -9.75
CA GLU A 64 0.85 22.77 -11.02
C GLU A 64 2.04 21.81 -11.15
N TYR A 65 2.40 21.12 -10.07
CA TYR A 65 3.60 20.27 -9.99
C TYR A 65 3.27 18.80 -9.76
N LEU A 66 2.00 18.41 -9.85
CA LEU A 66 1.59 17.02 -9.76
C LEU A 66 2.26 16.21 -10.88
N PRO A 67 2.91 15.06 -10.57
CA PRO A 67 3.52 14.25 -11.61
C PRO A 67 2.45 13.65 -12.53
N LEU A 68 2.51 14.00 -13.81
CA LEU A 68 1.63 13.48 -14.86
C LEU A 68 2.41 12.49 -15.73
N ASP A 69 1.92 11.26 -15.85
CA ASP A 69 2.53 10.22 -16.69
C ASP A 69 1.46 9.30 -17.25
N ARG A 70 0.94 9.65 -18.43
CA ARG A 70 -0.16 8.94 -19.10
C ARG A 70 0.12 7.44 -19.30
N SER A 71 1.39 7.05 -19.47
CA SER A 71 1.76 5.64 -19.67
C SER A 71 1.55 4.84 -18.39
N ARG A 72 2.07 5.35 -17.26
CA ARG A 72 1.87 4.70 -15.95
C ARG A 72 0.45 4.80 -15.44
N GLU A 73 -0.23 5.90 -15.74
CA GLU A 73 -1.65 6.08 -15.44
C GLU A 73 -2.48 4.96 -16.08
N GLY A 74 -2.20 4.64 -17.36
CA GLY A 74 -2.81 3.50 -18.04
C GLY A 74 -2.44 2.15 -17.39
N GLN A 75 -1.14 1.89 -17.17
CA GLN A 75 -0.67 0.62 -16.60
C GLN A 75 -1.22 0.36 -15.19
N TRP A 76 -1.34 1.40 -14.36
CA TRP A 76 -1.80 1.26 -12.98
C TRP A 76 -3.33 1.38 -12.87
N GLY A 77 -4.00 1.83 -13.93
CA GLY A 77 -5.42 2.19 -13.91
C GLY A 77 -5.69 3.35 -12.94
N LEU A 78 -4.79 4.35 -12.96
CA LEU A 78 -4.70 5.40 -11.97
C LEU A 78 -4.75 6.77 -12.64
N ASN A 79 -5.60 7.67 -12.16
CA ASN A 79 -5.41 9.10 -12.35
C ASN A 79 -4.76 9.66 -11.06
N PRO A 80 -3.57 10.29 -11.10
CA PRO A 80 -2.84 10.67 -9.89
C PRO A 80 -3.58 11.72 -9.06
N LYS A 81 -4.27 12.66 -9.73
CA LYS A 81 -5.07 13.70 -9.07
C LYS A 81 -6.23 13.07 -8.30
N GLU A 82 -6.92 12.14 -8.96
CA GLU A 82 -8.02 11.41 -8.36
C GLU A 82 -7.55 10.49 -7.22
N ALA A 83 -6.37 9.87 -7.36
CA ALA A 83 -5.78 9.02 -6.33
C ALA A 83 -5.48 9.79 -5.04
N VAL A 84 -4.83 10.95 -5.16
CA VAL A 84 -4.57 11.84 -4.02
C VAL A 84 -5.88 12.34 -3.43
N ARG A 85 -6.87 12.71 -4.27
CA ARG A 85 -8.20 13.12 -3.81
C ARG A 85 -8.88 12.04 -2.98
N ARG A 86 -8.83 10.77 -3.40
CA ARG A 86 -9.36 9.64 -2.62
C ARG A 86 -8.65 9.51 -1.27
N GLY A 87 -7.33 9.67 -1.24
CA GLY A 87 -6.56 9.71 0.01
C GLY A 87 -7.09 10.78 0.96
N LYS A 88 -7.26 12.02 0.47
CA LYS A 88 -7.81 13.15 1.24
C LYS A 88 -9.24 12.89 1.74
N ASN A 89 -10.01 12.08 1.01
CA ASN A 89 -11.39 11.73 1.34
C ASN A 89 -11.52 10.48 2.24
N GLY A 90 -10.43 9.96 2.81
CA GLY A 90 -10.51 8.91 3.84
C GLY A 90 -10.14 7.52 3.36
N LEU A 91 -9.18 7.38 2.43
CA LEU A 91 -8.62 6.06 2.07
C LEU A 91 -7.93 5.36 3.25
N THR A 92 -7.68 6.10 4.34
CA THR A 92 -7.16 5.58 5.59
C THR A 92 -8.11 4.66 6.35
N HIS A 93 -9.32 4.42 5.84
CA HIS A 93 -10.30 3.48 6.38
C HIS A 93 -10.61 2.32 5.43
N LEU A 94 -9.87 2.18 4.33
CA LEU A 94 -10.13 1.18 3.29
C LEU A 94 -10.11 -0.27 3.82
N LEU A 95 -9.28 -0.55 4.82
CA LEU A 95 -9.12 -1.85 5.47
C LEU A 95 -9.72 -1.86 6.89
N SER A 96 -10.57 -0.92 7.25
CA SER A 96 -11.23 -0.94 8.56
C SER A 96 -12.00 -2.24 8.76
N TRP A 97 -11.95 -2.78 9.97
CA TRP A 97 -12.52 -4.09 10.34
C TRP A 97 -11.78 -5.29 9.76
N MET A 98 -10.63 -5.09 9.12
CA MET A 98 -9.82 -6.15 8.55
C MET A 98 -8.54 -6.39 9.33
N THR A 99 -8.26 -7.66 9.63
CA THR A 99 -6.92 -8.10 10.05
C THR A 99 -6.11 -8.56 8.85
N VAL A 100 -4.95 -7.94 8.63
CA VAL A 100 -4.00 -8.35 7.59
C VAL A 100 -3.01 -9.34 8.20
N PHE A 101 -2.84 -10.50 7.59
CA PHE A 101 -1.84 -11.49 7.98
C PHE A 101 -0.74 -11.58 6.93
N LEU A 102 0.52 -11.60 7.37
CA LEU A 102 1.67 -11.82 6.50
C LEU A 102 2.25 -13.21 6.76
N THR A 103 2.31 -14.06 5.73
CA THR A 103 2.90 -15.40 5.86
C THR A 103 4.38 -15.33 6.21
N LYS A 104 4.90 -16.41 6.81
CA LYS A 104 6.33 -16.49 7.16
C LYS A 104 7.20 -16.37 5.91
N GLN A 105 6.85 -17.07 4.83
CA GLN A 105 7.65 -17.07 3.60
C GLN A 105 7.74 -15.67 3.00
N LEU A 106 6.61 -14.97 2.85
CA LEU A 106 6.60 -13.60 2.36
C LEU A 106 7.50 -12.67 3.19
N ARG A 107 7.44 -12.78 4.51
CA ARG A 107 8.26 -11.93 5.39
C ARG A 107 9.75 -12.21 5.21
N THR A 108 10.13 -13.47 5.04
CA THR A 108 11.51 -13.86 4.68
C THR A 108 11.92 -13.24 3.35
N ASP A 109 11.11 -13.38 2.31
CA ASP A 109 11.41 -12.90 0.95
C ASP A 109 11.52 -11.38 0.89
N LEU A 110 10.70 -10.67 1.68
CA LEU A 110 10.70 -9.21 1.73
C LEU A 110 11.86 -8.63 2.55
N GLY A 111 12.35 -9.36 3.56
CA GLY A 111 13.33 -8.84 4.53
C GLY A 111 12.91 -7.47 5.07
N ASN A 112 13.74 -6.45 4.86
CA ASN A 112 13.49 -5.07 5.31
C ASN A 112 12.26 -4.40 4.67
N LEU A 113 11.74 -4.94 3.56
CA LEU A 113 10.54 -4.40 2.90
C LEU A 113 9.24 -4.81 3.59
N GLU A 114 9.26 -5.83 4.46
CA GLU A 114 8.10 -6.28 5.24
C GLU A 114 7.47 -5.11 6.01
N ARG A 115 8.31 -4.33 6.71
CA ARG A 115 7.87 -3.15 7.46
C ARG A 115 7.09 -2.15 6.61
N LYS A 116 7.44 -2.00 5.33
CA LYS A 116 6.73 -1.09 4.41
C LYS A 116 5.36 -1.64 4.04
N ILE A 117 5.23 -2.95 3.84
CA ILE A 117 3.93 -3.59 3.57
C ILE A 117 3.03 -3.47 4.80
N SER A 118 3.56 -3.72 5.99
CA SER A 118 2.85 -3.55 7.27
C SER A 118 2.41 -2.09 7.50
N GLN A 119 3.26 -1.12 7.15
CA GLN A 119 2.91 0.30 7.19
C GLN A 119 1.81 0.66 6.19
N ILE A 120 1.85 0.14 4.97
CA ILE A 120 0.79 0.38 3.97
C ILE A 120 -0.55 -0.16 4.49
N ALA A 121 -0.59 -1.40 5.01
CA ALA A 121 -1.80 -1.96 5.59
C ALA A 121 -2.35 -1.11 6.75
N THR A 122 -1.46 -0.63 7.63
CA THR A 122 -1.83 0.25 8.76
C THR A 122 -2.38 1.59 8.27
N ILE A 123 -1.73 2.22 7.29
CA ILE A 123 -2.16 3.50 6.71
C ILE A 123 -3.53 3.35 6.06
N LEU A 124 -3.81 2.22 5.43
CA LEU A 124 -5.12 1.92 4.85
C LEU A 124 -6.19 1.59 5.90
N GLY A 125 -5.86 1.58 7.19
CA GLY A 125 -6.82 1.42 8.28
C GLY A 125 -7.07 -0.01 8.73
N ALA A 126 -6.14 -0.93 8.47
CA ALA A 126 -6.24 -2.29 9.01
C ALA A 126 -6.22 -2.27 10.54
N ASP A 127 -7.14 -2.99 11.17
CA ASP A 127 -7.25 -3.08 12.63
C ASP A 127 -5.99 -3.69 13.25
N ALA A 128 -5.38 -4.65 12.55
CA ALA A 128 -4.13 -5.27 12.95
C ALA A 128 -3.36 -5.83 11.75
N VAL A 129 -2.03 -5.81 11.85
CA VAL A 129 -1.12 -6.57 10.99
C VAL A 129 -0.48 -7.68 11.82
N LYS A 130 -0.74 -8.93 11.47
CA LYS A 130 -0.32 -10.12 12.23
C LYS A 130 0.67 -10.97 11.45
N HIS A 131 1.65 -11.50 12.17
CA HIS A 131 2.74 -12.31 11.62
C HIS A 131 2.53 -13.81 11.80
N ARG A 132 1.50 -14.18 12.55
CA ARG A 132 1.10 -15.56 12.82
C ARG A 132 -0.31 -15.74 12.27
N LEU A 133 -0.47 -16.74 11.40
CA LEU A 133 -1.77 -17.11 10.86
C LEU A 133 -2.72 -17.59 11.98
N PRO A 134 -4.04 -17.51 11.77
CA PRO A 134 -5.02 -18.14 12.64
C PRO A 134 -4.72 -19.63 12.85
N ALA A 135 -5.01 -20.17 14.03
CA ALA A 135 -4.90 -21.61 14.24
C ALA A 135 -6.14 -22.33 13.70
N LEU A 136 -6.07 -23.64 13.43
CA LEU A 136 -7.23 -24.42 12.96
C LEU A 136 -8.42 -24.38 13.94
N LYS A 137 -8.15 -24.28 15.25
CA LYS A 137 -9.18 -24.06 16.28
C LYS A 137 -9.92 -22.71 16.18
N ASP A 138 -9.43 -21.79 15.36
CA ASP A 138 -10.04 -20.49 15.10
C ASP A 138 -10.82 -20.49 13.78
N LYS A 139 -10.99 -21.65 13.13
CA LYS A 139 -11.86 -21.80 11.95
C LYS A 139 -13.28 -21.30 12.29
N GLY A 140 -13.84 -20.49 11.40
CA GLY A 140 -15.16 -19.86 11.61
C GLY A 140 -15.16 -18.59 12.47
N LYS A 141 -14.08 -18.28 13.21
CA LYS A 141 -13.98 -17.01 13.98
C LYS A 141 -13.65 -15.80 13.10
N PHE A 142 -13.06 -16.06 11.94
CA PHE A 142 -12.70 -15.04 10.98
C PHE A 142 -13.65 -15.11 9.80
N SER A 143 -14.37 -14.01 9.55
CA SER A 143 -15.09 -13.87 8.29
C SER A 143 -14.08 -13.65 7.16
N GLU A 144 -14.40 -14.16 5.97
CA GLU A 144 -13.56 -13.94 4.79
C GLU A 144 -13.37 -12.44 4.52
N ALA A 145 -14.42 -11.64 4.73
CA ALA A 145 -14.40 -10.18 4.58
C ALA A 145 -13.52 -9.47 5.63
N GLY A 146 -13.39 -10.01 6.85
CA GLY A 146 -12.61 -9.43 7.95
C GLY A 146 -11.13 -9.85 7.95
N VAL A 147 -10.70 -10.67 6.99
CA VAL A 147 -9.32 -11.16 6.92
C VAL A 147 -8.72 -10.97 5.53
N LEU A 148 -7.44 -10.58 5.50
CA LEU A 148 -6.64 -10.54 4.29
C LEU A 148 -5.29 -11.23 4.55
N ILE A 149 -5.07 -12.40 3.98
CA ILE A 149 -3.80 -13.13 4.12
C ILE A 149 -2.93 -12.85 2.90
N ILE A 150 -1.74 -12.30 3.13
CA ILE A 150 -0.78 -11.97 2.10
C ILE A 150 0.37 -12.97 2.15
N GLY A 151 0.68 -13.58 1.01
CA GLY A 151 1.81 -14.51 0.87
C GLY A 151 2.39 -14.51 -0.54
N VAL A 152 2.97 -15.65 -0.91
CA VAL A 152 3.65 -15.87 -2.19
C VAL A 152 3.12 -17.11 -2.90
N PRO A 153 3.25 -17.22 -4.24
CA PRO A 153 2.95 -18.47 -4.94
C PRO A 153 3.73 -19.65 -4.37
N GLY A 154 3.07 -20.78 -4.13
CA GLY A 154 3.70 -21.95 -3.52
C GLY A 154 4.04 -21.79 -2.03
N ASP A 155 3.39 -20.86 -1.32
CA ASP A 155 3.64 -20.65 0.11
C ASP A 155 3.49 -21.96 0.91
N PRO A 156 4.49 -22.36 1.73
CA PRO A 156 4.41 -23.56 2.56
C PRO A 156 3.22 -23.58 3.52
N GLN A 157 2.67 -22.40 3.86
CA GLN A 157 1.49 -22.27 4.71
C GLN A 157 0.16 -22.34 3.92
N GLY A 158 0.20 -22.49 2.58
CA GLY A 158 -0.97 -22.52 1.71
C GLY A 158 -1.98 -23.60 2.11
N ALA A 159 -1.53 -24.83 2.38
CA ALA A 159 -2.41 -25.93 2.80
C ALA A 159 -3.12 -25.68 4.15
N HIS A 160 -2.48 -24.93 5.05
CA HIS A 160 -3.10 -24.51 6.32
C HIS A 160 -4.18 -23.46 6.10
N ILE A 161 -3.92 -22.52 5.18
CA ILE A 161 -4.86 -21.47 4.79
C ILE A 161 -6.09 -22.07 4.08
N GLY A 162 -5.88 -23.02 3.17
CA GLY A 162 -6.95 -23.76 2.51
C GLY A 162 -7.84 -24.50 3.51
N ARG A 163 -7.26 -25.18 4.51
CA ARG A 163 -8.02 -25.86 5.58
C ARG A 163 -8.84 -24.91 6.46
N LEU A 164 -8.42 -23.67 6.60
CA LEU A 164 -9.19 -22.61 7.27
C LEU A 164 -10.34 -22.07 6.41
N GLY A 165 -10.42 -22.43 5.12
CA GLY A 165 -11.37 -21.86 4.17
C GLY A 165 -11.09 -20.39 3.85
N LEU A 166 -9.83 -19.96 3.97
CA LEU A 166 -9.42 -18.57 3.72
C LEU A 166 -8.67 -18.46 2.40
N LYS A 167 -8.70 -17.27 1.80
CA LYS A 167 -7.97 -16.97 0.56
C LYS A 167 -6.57 -16.43 0.85
N LEU A 168 -5.62 -16.80 0.00
CA LEU A 168 -4.26 -16.26 -0.02
C LEU A 168 -4.13 -15.24 -1.16
N PHE A 169 -3.48 -14.11 -0.88
CA PHE A 169 -3.31 -13.04 -1.85
C PHE A 169 -1.84 -12.64 -2.03
N HIS A 170 -1.48 -12.20 -3.23
CA HIS A 170 -0.18 -11.59 -3.49
C HIS A 170 -0.10 -10.19 -2.85
N LYS A 171 1.10 -9.77 -2.42
CA LYS A 171 1.35 -8.45 -1.79
C LYS A 171 0.86 -7.26 -2.60
N ASP A 172 0.73 -7.39 -3.91
CA ASP A 172 0.26 -6.30 -4.76
C ASP A 172 -1.21 -5.93 -4.53
N ILE A 173 -2.02 -6.78 -3.90
CA ILE A 173 -3.39 -6.41 -3.53
C ILE A 173 -3.41 -5.17 -2.63
N LEU A 174 -2.45 -5.04 -1.69
CA LEU A 174 -2.36 -3.90 -0.78
C LEU A 174 -1.85 -2.65 -1.51
N THR A 175 -0.82 -2.81 -2.34
CA THR A 175 -0.23 -1.68 -3.05
C THR A 175 -1.19 -1.12 -4.10
N MET A 176 -1.92 -1.99 -4.79
CA MET A 176 -2.94 -1.59 -5.76
C MET A 176 -4.20 -1.09 -5.06
N ALA A 177 -4.56 -1.61 -3.88
CA ALA A 177 -5.67 -1.06 -3.09
C ALA A 177 -5.42 0.40 -2.70
N ALA A 178 -4.21 0.75 -2.28
CA ALA A 178 -3.82 2.13 -1.99
C ALA A 178 -3.89 3.04 -3.23
N LEU A 179 -3.47 2.55 -4.40
CA LEU A 179 -3.50 3.35 -5.62
C LEU A 179 -4.92 3.49 -6.17
N ARG A 180 -5.66 2.38 -6.31
CA ARG A 180 -6.98 2.32 -6.94
C ARG A 180 -8.12 2.68 -6.00
N GLY A 181 -7.87 2.67 -4.70
CA GLY A 181 -8.84 3.02 -3.66
C GLY A 181 -9.89 1.95 -3.35
N ARG A 182 -9.62 0.69 -3.69
CA ARG A 182 -10.51 -0.46 -3.43
C ARG A 182 -9.71 -1.76 -3.28
N VAL A 183 -10.18 -2.70 -2.46
CA VAL A 183 -9.56 -4.03 -2.35
C VAL A 183 -10.18 -4.98 -3.37
N GLU A 184 -9.39 -5.45 -4.33
CA GLU A 184 -9.88 -6.27 -5.45
C GLU A 184 -9.76 -7.77 -5.11
N ARG A 185 -10.49 -8.20 -4.08
CA ARG A 185 -10.47 -9.59 -3.58
C ARG A 185 -10.83 -10.64 -4.62
N GLU A 186 -11.62 -10.28 -5.62
CA GLU A 186 -12.08 -11.20 -6.65
C GLU A 186 -11.17 -11.23 -7.89
N SER A 187 -10.17 -10.36 -7.96
CA SER A 187 -9.23 -10.34 -9.08
C SER A 187 -8.32 -11.57 -9.07
N ALA A 188 -8.28 -12.27 -10.20
CA ALA A 188 -7.34 -13.37 -10.44
C ALA A 188 -5.87 -12.91 -10.37
N ASP A 189 -5.60 -11.62 -10.65
CA ASP A 189 -4.24 -11.05 -10.58
C ASP A 189 -3.64 -11.10 -9.17
N PHE A 190 -4.49 -11.16 -8.14
CA PHE A 190 -4.07 -11.10 -6.75
C PHE A 190 -4.32 -12.38 -5.98
N LYS A 191 -5.27 -13.23 -6.39
CA LYS A 191 -5.52 -14.51 -5.73
C LYS A 191 -4.36 -15.47 -6.00
N ILE A 192 -3.93 -16.16 -4.95
CA ILE A 192 -2.98 -17.27 -5.04
C ILE A 192 -3.76 -18.53 -4.73
N GLU A 193 -3.69 -19.50 -5.63
CA GLU A 193 -4.30 -20.82 -5.41
C GLU A 193 -3.65 -21.50 -4.22
N VAL A 194 -4.49 -22.05 -3.35
CA VAL A 194 -4.06 -22.84 -2.20
C VAL A 194 -4.58 -24.26 -2.35
N PRO A 195 -3.77 -25.28 -2.04
CA PRO A 195 -4.24 -26.65 -2.05
C PRO A 195 -5.27 -26.82 -0.94
N ILE A 196 -6.50 -27.16 -1.34
CA ILE A 196 -7.53 -27.66 -0.43
C ILE A 196 -7.29 -29.16 -0.39
N LYS A 197 -6.60 -29.65 0.64
CA LYS A 197 -6.63 -31.09 0.92
C LYS A 197 -8.02 -31.38 1.47
N ASP A 198 -8.83 -32.10 0.69
CA ASP A 198 -9.97 -32.81 1.23
C ASP A 198 -9.45 -33.69 2.37
N GLU A 199 -10.19 -33.72 3.49
CA GLU A 199 -9.90 -34.68 4.55
C GLU A 199 -10.00 -36.07 3.92
N ASP A 200 -8.84 -36.69 3.70
CA ASP A 200 -8.72 -38.11 3.35
C ASP A 200 -9.62 -38.86 4.34
N GLY A 201 -10.70 -39.46 3.83
CA GLY A 201 -11.60 -40.28 4.61
C GLY A 201 -10.85 -41.48 5.16
N ASP A 202 -10.80 -41.58 6.48
CA ASP A 202 -10.64 -42.83 7.22
C ASP A 202 -12.01 -43.45 7.49
#